data_AF-A0A3C0FNT5-F1
#
_entry.id   AF-A0A3C0FNT5-F1
#
_cell.length_a   1.000
_cell.length_b   1.000
_cell.length_c   1.000
_cell.angle_alpha   90.00
_cell.angle_beta   90.00
_cell.angle_gamma   90.00
#
_symmetry.space_group_name_H-M   'P 1'
#
loop_
_entity.id
_entity.type
_entity.pdbx_description
1 polymer ?
#
loop_
_entity_poly.entity_id
_entity_poly.type
_entity_poly.pdbx_seq_one_letter_code
_entity_poly.pdbx_strand_id
1 'polypeptide(L)' 'ACGESFNYTSGAPLTTPSGFMVGTFEMTDMDGNHFDIAIPAFSLDSPHGQHTVN' A
#
# COMPACT_ATOMS: atom_id res chain seq x y z
N ALA A 1 1.88 12.84 17.22
CA ALA A 1 2.19 14.29 17.23
C ALA A 1 2.52 14.78 15.82
N CYS A 2 2.55 16.10 15.58
CA CYS A 2 2.91 16.63 14.27
C CYS A 2 4.32 16.16 13.87
N GLY A 3 4.45 15.51 12.71
CA GLY A 3 5.71 14.93 12.23
C GLY A 3 5.98 13.49 12.67
N GLU A 4 5.05 12.82 13.36
CA GLU A 4 5.23 11.40 13.68
C GLU A 4 4.87 10.48 12.51
N SER A 5 5.59 9.37 12.43
CA SER A 5 5.39 8.32 11.43
C SER A 5 4.85 7.05 12.07
N PHE A 6 3.91 6.39 11.40
CA PHE A 6 3.44 5.07 11.78
C PHE A 6 3.84 4.06 10.70
N ASN A 7 4.36 2.91 11.11
CA ASN A 7 4.75 1.83 10.19
C ASN A 7 4.17 0.50 10.69
N TYR A 8 3.52 -0.24 9.80
CA TYR A 8 3.04 -1.59 10.04
C TYR A 8 3.32 -2.47 8.82
N THR A 9 3.41 -3.78 9.05
CA THR A 9 3.60 -4.77 7.98
C THR A 9 2.41 -5.72 7.95
N SER A 10 1.82 -5.92 6.77
CA SER A 10 0.81 -6.93 6.49
C SER A 10 1.29 -7.86 5.36
N GLY A 11 0.48 -8.84 4.98
CA GLY A 11 0.76 -9.75 3.86
C GLY A 11 -0.47 -9.97 2.99
N ALA A 12 -0.26 -10.11 1.68
CA ALA A 12 -1.29 -10.41 0.70
C ALA A 12 -0.83 -11.58 -0.18
N PRO A 13 -1.27 -12.82 0.08
CA PRO A 13 -0.88 -13.97 -0.73
C PRO A 13 -1.50 -13.88 -2.13
N LEU A 14 -0.71 -14.13 -3.17
CA LEU A 14 -1.14 -14.18 -4.55
C LEU A 14 -0.97 -15.60 -5.12
N THR A 15 -1.90 -16.00 -5.98
CA THR A 15 -1.78 -17.25 -6.76
C THR A 15 -0.94 -17.07 -8.03
N THR A 16 -0.60 -15.82 -8.37
CA THR A 16 0.23 -15.44 -9.52
C THR A 16 1.64 -15.01 -9.07
N PRO A 17 2.67 -15.15 -9.93
CA PRO A 17 4.03 -14.71 -9.61
C PRO A 17 4.21 -13.19 -9.47
N SER A 18 3.27 -12.41 -10.01
CA SER A 18 3.25 -10.95 -9.94
C SER A 18 1.83 -10.42 -9.81
N GLY A 19 1.71 -9.18 -9.33
CA GLY A 19 0.45 -8.46 -9.19
C GLY A 19 0.69 -6.99 -8.82
N PHE A 20 -0.38 -6.25 -8.56
CA PHE A 20 -0.32 -4.87 -8.07
C PHE A 20 -1.21 -4.71 -6.84
N MET A 21 -0.81 -3.83 -5.92
CA MET A 21 -1.63 -3.39 -4.79
C MET A 21 -1.89 -1.89 -4.92
N VAL A 22 -3.13 -1.48 -4.68
CA VAL A 22 -3.62 -0.10 -4.67
C VAL A 22 -4.74 0.00 -3.64
N GLY A 23 -4.94 1.16 -3.03
CA GLY A 23 -6.00 1.33 -2.04
C GLY A 23 -6.11 2.74 -1.50
N THR A 24 -6.85 2.89 -0.41
CA THR A 24 -7.09 4.17 0.26
C THR A 24 -7.11 3.96 1.76
N PHE A 25 -6.50 4.87 2.52
CA PHE A 25 -6.74 5.01 3.96
C PHE A 25 -7.82 6.06 4.19
N GLU A 26 -8.88 5.69 4.90
CA GLU A 26 -9.83 6.66 5.44
C GLU A 26 -9.25 7.23 6.75
N MET A 27 -9.19 8.54 6.83
CA MET A 27 -8.63 9.29 7.95
C MET A 27 -9.70 10.17 8.59
N THR A 28 -9.58 10.38 9.89
CA THR A 28 -10.39 11.34 10.64
C THR A 28 -9.47 12.35 11.31
N ASP A 29 -9.74 13.64 11.14
CA ASP A 29 -8.98 14.70 11.83
C ASP A 29 -9.47 14.92 13.28
N MET A 30 -8.84 15.87 13.99
CA MET A 30 -9.19 16.17 15.38
C MET A 30 -10.57 16.84 15.54
N ASP A 31 -11.10 17.43 14.48
CA ASP A 31 -12.41 18.08 14.44
C ASP A 31 -13.52 17.11 13.99
N GLY A 32 -13.17 15.85 13.66
CA GLY A 32 -14.09 14.81 13.22
C GLY A 32 -14.35 14.80 11.72
N ASN A 33 -13.61 15.56 10.90
CA ASN A 33 -13.76 15.53 9.45
C ASN A 33 -13.09 14.29 8.87
N HIS A 34 -13.75 13.68 7.89
CA HIS A 34 -13.24 12.52 7.16
C HIS A 34 -12.53 12.94 5.88
N PHE A 35 -11.41 12.29 5.58
CA PHE A 35 -10.70 12.46 4.32
C PHE A 35 -9.93 11.20 3.93
N ASP A 36 -9.70 11.06 2.63
CA ASP A 36 -9.06 9.88 2.05
C ASP A 36 -7.62 10.17 1.65
N ILE A 37 -6.72 9.22 1.92
CA ILE A 37 -5.35 9.23 1.43
C ILE A 37 -5.16 8.04 0.48
N ALA A 38 -4.86 8.32 -0.78
CA ALA A 38 -4.59 7.30 -1.77
C ALA A 38 -3.26 6.58 -1.49
N ILE A 39 -3.28 5.26 -1.57
CA ILE A 39 -2.10 4.39 -1.67
C ILE A 39 -1.85 4.18 -3.17
N PRO A 40 -0.78 4.74 -3.76
CA PRO A 40 -0.47 4.55 -5.17
C PRO A 40 -0.26 3.08 -5.51
N ALA A 41 -0.52 2.71 -6.76
CA ALA A 41 -0.26 1.35 -7.22
C ALA A 41 1.23 0.99 -7.12
N PHE A 42 1.53 -0.16 -6.52
CA PHE A 42 2.88 -0.72 -6.47
C PHE A 42 2.86 -2.22 -6.82
N SER A 43 3.96 -2.73 -7.37
CA SER A 43 4.04 -4.12 -7.81
C SER A 43 4.33 -5.07 -6.64
N LEU A 44 3.79 -6.27 -6.75
CA LEU A 44 4.01 -7.41 -5.87
C LEU A 44 4.70 -8.50 -6.69
N ASP A 45 5.98 -8.30 -6.98
CA ASP A 45 6.76 -9.21 -7.83
C ASP A 45 7.49 -10.26 -6.99
N SER A 46 7.35 -11.53 -7.37
CA SER A 46 8.13 -12.61 -6.76
C SER A 46 9.62 -12.42 -7.09
N PRO A 47 10.53 -12.48 -6.10
CA PRO A 47 11.97 -12.38 -6.34
C PRO A 47 12.51 -13.59 -7.13
N HIS A 48 11.70 -14.64 -7.29
CA HIS A 48 12.02 -15.84 -8.07
C HIS A 48 11.41 -15.80 -9.49
N GLY A 49 10.63 -14.77 -9.83
CA GLY A 49 10.15 -14.51 -11.18
C GLY A 49 11.19 -13.74 -12.00
N GLN A 50 11.26 -13.98 -13.31
CA GLN A 50 12.15 -13.20 -14.18
C GLN A 50 11.70 -11.73 -14.17
N HIS A 51 12.56 -10.85 -13.65
CA HIS A 51 12.39 -9.40 -13.70
C HIS A 51 12.40 -8.96 -15.16
N THR A 52 11.23 -8.75 -15.77
CA THR A 52 11.15 -8.09 -17.08
C THR A 52 10.89 -6.62 -16.81
N VAL A 53 11.96 -5.84 -16.67
CA VAL A 53 11.88 -4.38 -16.71
C VAL A 53 11.63 -3.98 -18.17
N ASN A 54 10.53 -3.26 -18.41
CA ASN A 54 10.24 -2.60 -19.70
C ASN A 54 11.25 -1.49 -19.97
#